data_AF-A0A837HV94-F1
#
_entry.id   AF-A0A837HV94-F1
#
_cell.length_a   1.000
_cell.length_b   1.000
_cell.length_c   1.000
_cell.angle_alpha   90.00
_cell.angle_beta   90.00
_cell.angle_gamma   90.00
#
_symmetry.space_group_name_H-M   'P 1'
#
loop_
_entity.id
_entity.type
_entity.pdbx_description
1 polymer ?
#
loop_
_entity_poly.entity_id
_entity_poly.type
_entity_poly.pdbx_seq_one_letter_code
_entity_poly.pdbx_strand_id
1 'polypeptide(L)'
;MKSKLVFIVLFTVLGFGALQVPVNEIVGSDARFTLFDLLAPVSGAFLGTPLGIISVFLMQILNLAVHGFSSIDRASIIRLFPIMFGIWFFARKDRQVLIVPALAILAFNLHPEGRAAWFYSSFWLIPFLAWRFRDRFLIAKSLGTTFTMHSVGQYLL
;
A
#
# COMPACT_ATOMS: atom_id res chain seq x y z
N MET A 1 13.79 16.05 15.32
CA MET A 1 14.55 15.39 14.21
C MET A 1 15.16 14.06 14.65
N LYS A 2 15.88 13.99 15.77
CA LYS A 2 16.44 12.72 16.30
C LYS A 2 15.42 11.59 16.45
N SER A 3 14.22 11.87 16.97
CA SER A 3 13.14 10.87 17.12
C SER A 3 12.62 10.30 15.79
N LYS A 4 12.51 11.13 14.74
CA LYS A 4 12.09 10.67 13.41
C LYS A 4 13.15 9.81 12.74
N LEU A 5 14.43 10.14 12.92
CA LEU A 5 15.54 9.32 12.42
C LEU A 5 15.53 7.92 13.08
N VAL A 6 15.38 7.87 14.40
CA VAL A 6 15.26 6.61 15.15
C VAL A 6 14.08 5.79 14.65
N PHE A 7 12.92 6.42 14.43
CA PHE A 7 11.76 5.70 13.89
C PHE A 7 12.00 5.18 12.47
N ILE A 8 12.65 5.95 11.60
CA ILE A 8 13.01 5.48 10.25
C ILE A 8 13.91 4.24 10.33
N VAL A 9 14.95 4.27 11.17
CA VAL A 9 15.86 3.13 11.34
C VAL A 9 15.11 1.92 11.90
N LEU A 10 14.34 2.09 12.97
CA LEU A 10 13.53 1.02 13.55
C LEU A 10 12.54 0.44 12.54
N PHE A 11 11.80 1.29 11.84
CA PHE A 11 10.85 0.87 10.83
C PHE A 11 11.54 0.15 9.65
N THR A 12 12.73 0.57 9.26
CA THR A 12 13.50 -0.08 8.20
C THR A 12 13.93 -1.48 8.63
N VAL A 13 14.47 -1.65 9.85
CA VAL A 13 14.93 -2.94 10.37
C VAL A 13 13.75 -3.89 10.62
N LEU A 14 12.71 -3.42 11.32
CA LEU A 14 11.51 -4.21 11.57
C LEU A 14 10.75 -4.52 10.28
N GLY A 15 10.70 -3.56 9.36
CA GLY A 15 10.10 -3.73 8.04
C GLY A 15 10.81 -4.77 7.20
N PHE A 16 12.15 -4.78 7.23
CA PHE A 16 12.94 -5.82 6.59
C PHE A 16 12.64 -7.20 7.17
N GLY A 17 12.58 -7.33 8.51
CA GLY A 17 12.18 -8.58 9.16
C GLY A 17 10.77 -9.02 8.77
N ALA A 18 9.81 -8.09 8.73
CA ALA A 18 8.43 -8.35 8.33
C ALA A 18 8.30 -8.73 6.84
N LEU A 19 9.17 -8.24 5.98
CA LEU A 19 9.21 -8.59 4.55
C LEU A 19 9.56 -10.07 4.36
N GLN A 20 10.35 -10.66 5.26
CA GLN A 20 10.73 -12.08 5.19
C GLN A 20 9.61 -13.03 5.64
N VAL A 21 8.49 -12.51 6.17
CA VAL A 21 7.37 -13.32 6.66
C VAL A 21 6.25 -13.33 5.61
N PRO A 22 6.13 -14.37 4.77
CA PRO A 22 5.01 -14.50 3.84
C PRO A 22 3.74 -14.81 4.62
N VAL A 23 2.66 -14.11 4.27
CA VAL A 23 1.33 -14.31 4.83
C VAL A 23 0.46 -15.11 3.86
N ASN A 24 0.49 -14.77 2.57
CA ASN A 24 -0.27 -15.49 1.55
C ASN A 24 0.36 -15.33 0.15
N GLU A 25 -0.03 -16.17 -0.78
CA GLU A 25 0.31 -16.00 -2.21
C GLU A 25 -0.62 -15.00 -2.87
N ILE A 26 -0.08 -14.19 -3.78
CA ILE A 26 -0.87 -13.25 -4.57
C ILE A 26 -1.48 -14.03 -5.73
N VAL A 27 -2.81 -14.09 -5.79
CA VAL A 27 -3.51 -14.80 -6.86
C VAL A 27 -3.09 -14.21 -8.22
N GLY A 28 -2.57 -15.06 -9.10
CA GLY A 28 -2.09 -14.65 -10.43
C GLY A 28 -0.64 -14.16 -10.47
N SER A 29 0.15 -14.31 -9.41
CA SER A 29 1.57 -13.94 -9.38
C SER A 29 2.39 -14.94 -8.56
N ASP A 30 3.67 -15.10 -8.93
CA ASP A 30 4.65 -15.86 -8.13
C ASP A 30 5.08 -15.10 -6.85
N ALA A 31 4.62 -13.85 -6.69
CA ALA A 31 4.93 -13.03 -5.53
C ALA A 31 4.05 -13.36 -4.33
N ARG A 32 4.63 -13.18 -3.14
CA ARG A 32 3.96 -13.42 -1.86
C ARG A 32 3.60 -12.11 -1.20
N PHE A 33 2.37 -12.02 -0.68
CA PHE A 33 1.94 -10.97 0.22
C PHE A 33 2.58 -11.21 1.60
N THR A 34 3.24 -10.21 2.14
CA THR A 34 4.10 -10.31 3.33
C THR A 34 3.52 -9.57 4.52
N LEU A 35 4.05 -9.83 5.72
CA LEU A 35 3.70 -9.07 6.91
C LEU A 35 4.05 -7.58 6.76
N PHE A 36 5.09 -7.27 5.97
CA PHE A 36 5.43 -5.89 5.64
C PHE A 36 4.28 -5.19 4.90
N ASP A 37 3.64 -5.85 3.94
CA ASP A 37 2.57 -5.25 3.14
C ASP A 37 1.35 -4.83 4.00
N LEU A 38 1.12 -5.54 5.11
CA LEU A 38 0.09 -5.20 6.11
C LEU A 38 0.46 -3.96 6.95
N LEU A 39 1.73 -3.85 7.33
CA LEU A 39 2.19 -2.86 8.30
C LEU A 39 2.74 -1.59 7.64
N ALA A 40 3.13 -1.66 6.37
CA ALA A 40 3.76 -0.55 5.67
C ALA A 40 2.95 0.76 5.69
N PRO A 41 1.62 0.75 5.49
CA PRO A 41 0.80 1.96 5.57
C PRO A 41 0.84 2.67 6.93
N VAL A 42 1.11 1.93 8.01
CA VAL A 42 1.17 2.45 9.37
C VAL A 42 2.35 3.43 9.52
N SER A 43 3.44 3.25 8.75
CA SER A 43 4.56 4.21 8.71
C SER A 43 4.08 5.64 8.44
N GLY A 44 3.05 5.80 7.62
CA GLY A 44 2.45 7.08 7.28
C GLY A 44 1.84 7.82 8.47
N ALA A 45 1.31 7.11 9.46
CA ALA A 45 0.77 7.76 10.66
C ALA A 45 1.86 8.30 11.60
N PHE A 46 3.02 7.63 11.67
CA PHE A 46 4.09 8.02 12.57
C PHE A 46 5.08 9.00 11.93
N LEU A 47 5.35 8.83 10.62
CA LEU A 47 6.34 9.60 9.88
C LEU A 47 5.73 10.68 8.98
N GLY A 48 4.43 10.59 8.68
CA GLY A 48 3.79 11.34 7.60
C GLY A 48 4.06 10.71 6.24
N THR A 49 3.41 11.21 5.18
CA THR A 49 3.51 10.61 3.83
C THR A 49 4.93 10.57 3.27
N PRO A 50 5.70 11.69 3.22
CA PRO A 50 6.99 11.67 2.51
C PRO A 50 8.01 10.75 3.19
N LEU A 51 8.11 10.85 4.52
CA LEU A 51 9.06 10.04 5.29
C LEU A 51 8.61 8.57 5.39
N GLY A 52 7.30 8.30 5.44
CA GLY A 52 6.76 6.95 5.37
C GLY A 52 7.14 6.26 4.06
N ILE A 53 6.92 6.94 2.92
CA ILE A 53 7.32 6.43 1.60
C ILE A 53 8.84 6.19 1.54
N ILE A 54 9.65 7.16 1.98
CA ILE A 54 11.12 7.00 2.01
C ILE A 54 11.52 5.77 2.83
N SER A 55 10.88 5.53 3.98
CA SER A 55 11.20 4.38 4.83
C SER A 55 10.92 3.03 4.15
N VAL A 56 9.87 2.94 3.32
CA VAL A 56 9.58 1.75 2.50
C VAL A 56 10.65 1.53 1.44
N PHE A 57 11.07 2.60 0.74
CA PHE A 57 12.16 2.51 -0.24
C PHE A 57 13.48 2.09 0.39
N LEU A 58 13.83 2.65 1.55
CA LEU A 58 15.03 2.26 2.30
C LEU A 58 14.99 0.80 2.74
N MET A 59 13.83 0.32 3.20
CA MET A 59 13.63 -1.09 3.51
C MET A 59 13.84 -1.96 2.27
N GLN A 60 13.28 -1.58 1.12
CA GLN A 60 13.46 -2.33 -0.12
C GLN A 60 14.94 -2.35 -0.54
N ILE A 61 15.66 -1.22 -0.46
CA ILE A 61 17.10 -1.15 -0.75
C ILE A 61 17.89 -2.08 0.17
N LEU A 62 17.56 -2.10 1.47
CA LEU A 62 18.18 -3.02 2.42
C LEU A 62 17.91 -4.48 2.03
N ASN A 63 16.69 -4.80 1.61
CA ASN A 63 16.35 -6.14 1.15
C ASN A 63 17.20 -6.57 -0.06
N LEU A 64 17.42 -5.66 -1.01
CA LEU A 64 18.28 -5.89 -2.18
C LEU A 64 19.75 -6.04 -1.82
N ALA A 65 20.24 -5.25 -0.86
CA ALA A 65 21.61 -5.33 -0.40
C ALA A 65 21.92 -6.69 0.26
N VAL A 66 20.94 -7.29 0.95
CA VAL A 66 21.10 -8.59 1.63
C VAL A 66 20.92 -9.77 0.68
N HIS A 67 19.91 -9.75 -0.20
CA HIS A 67 19.56 -10.89 -1.05
C HIS A 67 20.12 -10.81 -2.48
N GLY A 68 20.77 -9.70 -2.84
CA GLY A 68 21.32 -9.46 -4.16
C GLY A 68 20.25 -9.08 -5.21
N PHE A 69 20.72 -8.53 -6.34
CA PHE A 69 19.86 -8.04 -7.43
C PHE A 69 19.12 -9.16 -8.19
N SER A 70 19.54 -10.41 -8.05
CA SER A 70 18.85 -11.59 -8.60
C SER A 70 17.50 -11.87 -7.93
N SER A 71 17.23 -11.26 -6.78
CA SER A 71 15.94 -11.34 -6.08
C SER A 71 14.92 -10.28 -6.50
N ILE A 72 15.27 -9.39 -7.44
CA ILE A 72 14.34 -8.38 -7.96
C ILE A 72 13.37 -9.03 -8.92
N ASP A 73 12.23 -9.44 -8.38
CA ASP A 73 11.07 -9.77 -9.20
C ASP A 73 10.30 -8.51 -9.62
N ARG A 74 9.71 -8.51 -10.82
CA ARG A 74 8.90 -7.41 -11.33
C ARG A 74 7.74 -7.08 -10.40
N ALA A 75 7.11 -8.09 -9.80
CA ALA A 75 6.01 -7.86 -8.86
C ALA A 75 6.49 -7.13 -7.60
N SER A 76 7.74 -7.34 -7.16
CA SER A 76 8.30 -6.63 -5.99
C SER A 76 8.42 -5.12 -6.24
N ILE A 77 8.75 -4.70 -7.46
CA ILE A 77 8.78 -3.29 -7.84
C ILE A 77 7.35 -2.74 -7.95
N ILE A 78 6.47 -3.47 -8.65
CA ILE A 78 5.09 -3.05 -8.88
C ILE A 78 4.32 -2.89 -7.56
N ARG A 79 4.58 -3.76 -6.57
CA ARG A 79 3.94 -3.72 -5.25
C ARG A 79 4.25 -2.45 -4.44
N LEU A 80 5.34 -1.74 -4.74
CA LEU A 80 5.66 -0.47 -4.08
C LEU A 80 4.58 0.58 -4.35
N PHE A 81 3.96 0.57 -5.53
CA PHE A 81 2.94 1.54 -5.90
C PHE A 81 1.70 1.46 -5.00
N PRO A 82 1.01 0.30 -4.85
CA PRO A 82 -0.06 0.13 -3.88
C PRO A 82 0.31 0.63 -2.49
N ILE A 83 1.48 0.24 -1.96
CA ILE A 83 1.93 0.60 -0.62
C ILE A 83 2.06 2.12 -0.47
N MET A 84 2.63 2.81 -1.45
CA MET A 84 2.76 4.27 -1.43
C MET A 84 1.40 4.97 -1.32
N PHE A 85 0.40 4.50 -2.07
CA PHE A 85 -0.96 5.04 -1.99
C PHE A 85 -1.66 4.64 -0.69
N GLY A 86 -1.36 3.46 -0.14
CA GLY A 86 -1.80 3.04 1.19
C GLY A 86 -1.29 3.97 2.29
N ILE A 87 0.01 4.30 2.25
CA ILE A 87 0.65 5.30 3.13
C ILE A 87 0.00 6.67 2.96
N TRP A 88 -0.25 7.09 1.72
CA TRP A 88 -0.90 8.37 1.43
C TRP A 88 -2.29 8.44 2.07
N PHE A 89 -3.13 7.44 1.84
CA PHE A 89 -4.46 7.36 2.43
C PHE A 89 -4.42 7.29 3.96
N PHE A 90 -3.54 6.48 4.53
CA PHE A 90 -3.45 6.28 5.99
C PHE A 90 -2.93 7.55 6.71
N ALA A 91 -1.97 8.26 6.12
CA ALA A 91 -1.35 9.44 6.70
C ALA A 91 -2.22 10.70 6.61
N ARG A 92 -2.86 10.94 5.46
CA ARG A 92 -3.53 12.21 5.15
C ARG A 92 -5.03 12.16 5.34
N LYS A 93 -5.61 13.29 5.78
CA LYS A 93 -7.03 13.42 6.11
C LYS A 93 -7.84 14.15 5.05
N ASP A 94 -7.20 14.88 4.16
CA ASP A 94 -7.89 15.63 3.13
C ASP A 94 -8.58 14.70 2.12
N ARG A 95 -9.51 15.26 1.36
CA ARG A 95 -10.31 14.52 0.38
C ARG A 95 -9.50 14.09 -0.85
N GLN A 96 -8.27 14.58 -1.04
CA GLN A 96 -7.49 14.24 -2.23
C GLN A 96 -7.12 12.75 -2.25
N VAL A 97 -7.03 12.10 -1.08
CA VAL A 97 -6.79 10.65 -0.98
C VAL A 97 -7.87 9.80 -1.67
N LEU A 98 -9.07 10.38 -1.91
CA LEU A 98 -10.17 9.73 -2.62
C LEU A 98 -10.05 9.82 -4.14
N ILE A 99 -9.13 10.63 -4.66
CA ILE A 99 -8.89 10.73 -6.11
C ILE A 99 -8.38 9.40 -6.66
N VAL A 100 -7.56 8.66 -5.90
CA VAL A 100 -7.03 7.36 -6.34
C VAL A 100 -8.14 6.34 -6.59
N PRO A 101 -8.99 6.00 -5.61
CA PRO A 101 -10.06 5.05 -5.87
C PRO A 101 -11.06 5.58 -6.90
N ALA A 102 -11.30 6.91 -6.97
CA ALA A 102 -12.16 7.50 -8.00
C ALA A 102 -11.62 7.24 -9.42
N LEU A 103 -10.35 7.55 -9.66
CA LEU A 103 -9.71 7.33 -10.96
C LEU A 103 -9.61 5.85 -11.29
N ALA A 104 -9.36 4.99 -10.30
CA ALA A 104 -9.33 3.54 -10.51
C ALA A 104 -10.70 3.01 -10.96
N ILE A 105 -11.81 3.43 -10.32
CA ILE A 105 -13.17 3.08 -10.75
C ILE A 105 -13.39 3.48 -12.21
N LEU A 106 -13.04 4.72 -12.57
CA LEU A 106 -13.22 5.21 -13.95
C LEU A 106 -12.38 4.42 -14.93
N ALA A 107 -11.08 4.26 -14.67
CA ALA A 107 -10.16 3.55 -15.55
C ALA A 107 -10.58 2.10 -15.77
N PHE A 108 -10.98 1.40 -14.70
CA PHE A 108 -11.40 0.00 -14.77
C PHE A 108 -12.68 -0.16 -15.59
N ASN A 109 -13.69 0.67 -15.38
CA ASN A 109 -14.95 0.57 -16.14
C ASN A 109 -14.81 1.00 -17.61
N LEU A 110 -13.82 1.84 -17.92
CA LEU A 110 -13.50 2.19 -19.31
C LEU A 110 -12.81 1.02 -20.04
N HIS A 111 -12.02 0.22 -19.34
CA HIS A 111 -11.35 -0.95 -19.90
C HIS A 111 -12.34 -2.06 -20.28
N PRO A 112 -12.21 -2.75 -21.44
CA PRO A 112 -13.14 -3.79 -21.87
C PRO A 112 -13.37 -4.89 -20.81
N GLU A 113 -12.27 -5.41 -20.25
CA GLU A 113 -12.33 -6.44 -19.19
C GLU A 113 -12.97 -5.93 -17.89
N GLY A 114 -12.62 -4.71 -17.48
CA GLY A 114 -13.17 -4.14 -16.26
C GLY A 114 -14.64 -3.75 -16.41
N ARG A 115 -15.12 -3.46 -17.63
CA ARG A 115 -16.54 -3.27 -17.92
C ARG A 115 -17.33 -4.58 -17.78
N ALA A 116 -16.78 -5.69 -18.26
CA ALA A 116 -17.38 -7.01 -18.07
C ALA A 116 -17.45 -7.40 -16.57
N ALA A 117 -16.47 -6.94 -15.79
CA ALA A 117 -16.32 -7.24 -14.38
C ALA A 117 -16.60 -6.03 -13.47
N TRP A 118 -17.48 -5.10 -13.89
CA TRP A 118 -17.66 -3.78 -13.27
C TRP A 118 -17.94 -3.83 -11.76
N PHE A 119 -18.58 -4.91 -11.28
CA PHE A 119 -18.91 -5.10 -9.87
C PHE A 119 -17.68 -5.15 -8.96
N TYR A 120 -16.49 -5.53 -9.45
CA TYR A 120 -15.25 -5.44 -8.66
C TYR A 120 -14.89 -4.00 -8.30
N SER A 121 -15.18 -3.04 -9.19
CA SER A 121 -14.92 -1.63 -8.89
C SER A 121 -15.82 -1.08 -7.78
N SER A 122 -16.94 -1.73 -7.47
CA SER A 122 -17.83 -1.33 -6.36
C SER A 122 -17.15 -1.44 -4.99
N PHE A 123 -16.18 -2.34 -4.83
CA PHE A 123 -15.37 -2.43 -3.62
C PHE A 123 -14.54 -1.16 -3.38
N TRP A 124 -14.21 -0.41 -4.44
CA TRP A 124 -13.49 0.84 -4.32
C TRP A 124 -14.40 2.03 -3.95
N LEU A 125 -15.69 1.80 -3.72
CA LEU A 125 -16.56 2.74 -3.01
C LEU A 125 -16.32 2.71 -1.49
N ILE A 126 -15.75 1.61 -0.97
CA ILE A 126 -15.46 1.45 0.46
C ILE A 126 -14.55 2.56 0.99
N PRO A 127 -13.43 2.96 0.34
CA PRO A 127 -12.63 4.11 0.75
C PRO A 127 -13.41 5.40 0.96
N PHE A 128 -14.45 5.67 0.16
CA PHE A 128 -15.27 6.88 0.28
C PHE A 128 -16.13 6.83 1.55
N LEU A 129 -16.76 5.69 1.83
CA LEU A 129 -17.53 5.46 3.04
C LEU A 129 -16.62 5.47 4.29
N ALA A 130 -15.52 4.73 4.21
CA ALA A 130 -14.51 4.62 5.25
C ALA A 130 -13.88 5.97 5.62
N TRP A 131 -13.61 6.84 4.63
CA TRP A 131 -13.04 8.16 4.84
C TRP A 131 -13.91 9.02 5.76
N ARG A 132 -15.24 8.87 5.75
CA ARG A 132 -16.15 9.61 6.65
C ARG A 132 -15.95 9.25 8.12
N PHE A 133 -15.53 8.02 8.41
CA PHE A 133 -15.44 7.44 9.76
C PHE A 133 -14.00 7.17 10.21
N ARG A 134 -13.01 7.49 9.39
CA ARG A 134 -11.58 7.18 9.60
C ARG A 134 -10.99 7.70 10.91
N ASP A 135 -11.48 8.82 11.42
CA ASP A 135 -10.99 9.43 12.66
C ASP A 135 -11.64 8.83 13.90
N ARG A 136 -12.78 8.13 13.73
CA ARG A 136 -13.51 7.47 14.82
C ARG A 136 -13.11 6.01 14.97
N PHE A 137 -12.91 5.30 13.87
CA PHE A 137 -12.65 3.87 13.88
C PHE A 137 -11.36 3.55 13.12
N LEU A 138 -10.40 2.92 13.81
CA LEU A 138 -9.19 2.40 13.18
C LEU A 138 -9.53 1.37 12.09
N ILE A 139 -10.58 0.57 12.29
CA ILE A 139 -11.05 -0.38 11.28
C ILE A 139 -11.45 0.36 10.00
N ALA A 140 -12.21 1.46 10.09
CA ALA A 140 -12.56 2.25 8.91
C ALA A 140 -11.32 2.81 8.21
N LYS A 141 -10.36 3.33 8.99
CA LYS A 141 -9.09 3.83 8.44
C LYS A 141 -8.30 2.74 7.70
N SER A 142 -8.13 1.58 8.33
CA SER A 142 -7.42 0.44 7.74
C SER A 142 -8.15 -0.10 6.51
N LEU A 143 -9.48 -0.23 6.57
CA LEU A 143 -10.29 -0.71 5.45
C LEU A 143 -10.19 0.21 4.23
N GLY A 144 -10.29 1.53 4.45
CA GLY A 144 -10.12 2.51 3.38
C GLY A 144 -8.73 2.47 2.75
N THR A 145 -7.69 2.30 3.58
CA THR A 145 -6.31 2.08 3.11
C THR A 145 -6.19 0.81 2.28
N THR A 146 -6.68 -0.33 2.77
CA THR A 146 -6.61 -1.62 2.06
C THR A 146 -7.30 -1.55 0.70
N PHE A 147 -8.51 -1.00 0.62
CA PHE A 147 -9.22 -0.92 -0.66
C PHE A 147 -8.65 0.13 -1.62
N THR A 148 -7.93 1.14 -1.11
CA THR A 148 -7.15 2.07 -1.95
C THR A 148 -5.88 1.39 -2.48
N MET A 149 -5.19 0.58 -1.68
CA MET A 149 -4.07 -0.24 -2.15
C MET A 149 -4.55 -1.24 -3.21
N HIS A 150 -5.68 -1.90 -2.95
CA HIS A 150 -6.30 -2.85 -3.87
C HIS A 150 -6.66 -2.22 -5.22
N SER A 151 -7.23 -1.00 -5.22
CA SER A 151 -7.57 -0.30 -6.46
C SER A 151 -6.37 0.05 -7.32
N VAL A 152 -5.20 0.28 -6.71
CA VAL A 152 -3.95 0.52 -7.45
C VAL A 152 -3.34 -0.80 -7.91
N GLY A 153 -3.34 -1.82 -7.05
CA GLY A 153 -2.77 -3.13 -7.34
C GLY A 153 -3.43 -3.79 -8.54
N GLN A 154 -4.77 -3.80 -8.59
CA GLN A 154 -5.55 -4.45 -9.65
C GLN A 154 -5.39 -3.81 -11.04
N TYR A 155 -4.82 -2.60 -11.12
CA TYR A 155 -4.49 -1.99 -12.41
C TYR A 155 -3.06 -2.32 -12.87
N LEU A 156 -2.16 -2.65 -11.95
CA LEU A 156 -0.73 -2.82 -12.22
C LEU A 156 -0.27 -4.29 -12.20
N LEU A 157 -1.03 -5.18 -11.57
CA LEU A 157 -0.80 -6.62 -11.44
C LEU A 157 -1.93 -7.38 -12.14
#